data_AF-A0A4Q7TX30-F1
#
_entry.id   AF-A0A4Q7TX30-F1
#
_cell.length_a   1.000
_cell.length_b   1.000
_cell.length_c   1.000
_cell.angle_alpha   90.00
_cell.angle_beta   90.00
_cell.angle_gamma   90.00
#
_symmetry.space_group_name_H-M   'P 1'
#
loop_
_entity.id
_entity.type
_entity.pdbx_description
1 polymer ?
#
loop_
_entity_poly.entity_id
_entity_poly.type
_entity_poly.pdbx_seq_one_letter_code
_entity_poly.pdbx_strand_id
1 'polypeptide(L)'
;MTESADMSGRAAKMRRTRIAITEHARKLTAAHGLSGFTIEEVCEPAGISRRTFFNYFPSKEAAVIGSPPDILESPAMARFMAAGVADGRISPTLLEDMVEIAVDALDEVFDIAGTITHVNEIIAREPAFMEKFLTDSEELNRRFVGMIEQREGLPAGDPRAALALQVLGAMLHASVHEFFASGSTGSIGPRLRAALAQTRALFTCETA
;
A
#
# COMPACT_ATOMS: atom_id res chain seq x y z
N MET A 1 -2.62 -15.94 -30.93
CA MET A 1 -2.53 -14.48 -30.70
C MET A 1 -3.82 -13.85 -30.16
N THR A 2 -4.97 -14.52 -30.18
CA THR A 2 -6.27 -14.00 -29.68
C THR A 2 -6.47 -14.13 -28.17
N GLU A 3 -5.86 -15.13 -27.53
CA GLU A 3 -6.03 -15.40 -26.09
C GLU A 3 -5.33 -14.37 -25.18
N SER A 4 -4.15 -13.88 -25.59
CA SER A 4 -3.41 -12.84 -24.85
C SER A 4 -4.11 -11.47 -24.91
N ALA A 5 -4.80 -11.16 -26.03
CA ALA A 5 -5.58 -9.93 -26.18
C ALA A 5 -6.86 -9.92 -25.32
N ASP A 6 -7.52 -11.07 -25.18
CA ASP A 6 -8.72 -11.23 -24.33
C ASP A 6 -8.38 -11.21 -22.83
N MET A 7 -7.24 -11.80 -22.43
CA MET A 7 -6.71 -11.71 -21.06
C MET A 7 -6.34 -10.27 -20.67
N SER A 8 -5.70 -9.52 -21.58
CA SER A 8 -5.38 -8.11 -21.37
C SER A 8 -6.64 -7.24 -21.19
N GLY A 9 -7.70 -7.50 -21.98
CA GLY A 9 -8.99 -6.83 -21.85
C GLY A 9 -9.68 -7.07 -20.51
N ARG A 10 -9.61 -8.31 -19.98
CA ARG A 10 -10.17 -8.64 -18.65
C ARG A 10 -9.41 -7.99 -17.50
N ALA A 11 -8.07 -8.02 -17.53
CA ALA A 11 -7.25 -7.37 -16.51
C ALA A 11 -7.52 -5.86 -16.45
N ALA A 12 -7.56 -5.19 -17.61
CA ALA A 12 -7.90 -3.77 -17.71
C ALA A 12 -9.32 -3.46 -17.25
N LYS A 13 -10.29 -4.35 -17.49
CA LYS A 13 -11.67 -4.20 -17.00
C LYS A 13 -11.73 -4.36 -15.47
N MET A 14 -11.08 -5.40 -14.91
CA MET A 14 -10.99 -5.58 -13.45
C MET A 14 -10.36 -4.37 -12.77
N ARG A 15 -9.25 -3.83 -13.31
CA ARG A 15 -8.58 -2.65 -12.76
C ARG A 15 -9.51 -1.44 -12.73
N ARG A 16 -10.20 -1.16 -13.84
CA ARG A 16 -11.17 -0.05 -13.92
C ARG A 16 -12.33 -0.20 -12.93
N THR A 17 -12.90 -1.40 -12.81
CA THR A 17 -13.96 -1.65 -11.82
C THR A 17 -13.46 -1.47 -10.40
N ARG A 18 -12.24 -1.93 -10.08
CA ARG A 18 -11.62 -1.73 -8.77
C ARG A 18 -11.46 -0.24 -8.43
N ILE A 19 -10.92 0.54 -9.37
CA ILE A 19 -10.76 2.00 -9.22
C ILE A 19 -12.11 2.68 -8.96
N ALA A 20 -13.13 2.35 -9.76
CA ALA A 20 -14.47 2.94 -9.60
C ALA A 20 -15.07 2.65 -8.22
N ILE A 21 -14.98 1.39 -7.74
CA ILE A 21 -15.45 1.02 -6.39
C ILE A 21 -14.71 1.83 -5.32
N THR A 22 -13.39 1.96 -5.42
CA THR A 22 -12.57 2.74 -4.48
C THR A 22 -12.98 4.21 -4.46
N GLU A 23 -13.14 4.84 -5.62
CA GLU A 23 -13.56 6.24 -5.71
C GLU A 23 -14.93 6.48 -5.07
N HIS A 24 -15.90 5.61 -5.31
CA HIS A 24 -17.23 5.72 -4.71
C HIS A 24 -17.20 5.49 -3.20
N ALA A 25 -16.47 4.47 -2.73
CA ALA A 25 -16.32 4.20 -1.31
C ALA A 25 -15.66 5.38 -0.57
N ARG A 26 -14.64 6.00 -1.15
CA ARG A 26 -13.97 7.18 -0.58
C ARG A 26 -14.88 8.40 -0.54
N LYS A 27 -15.64 8.68 -1.61
CA LYS A 27 -16.63 9.77 -1.63
C LYS A 27 -17.68 9.62 -0.52
N LEU A 28 -18.22 8.42 -0.36
CA LEU A 28 -19.21 8.15 0.69
C LEU A 28 -18.61 8.22 2.09
N THR A 29 -17.37 7.75 2.27
CA THR A 29 -16.67 7.83 3.57
C THR A 29 -16.37 9.27 3.95
N ALA A 30 -15.94 10.10 3.00
CA ALA A 30 -15.71 11.53 3.24
C ALA A 30 -17.01 12.26 3.63
N ALA A 31 -18.13 11.96 2.95
CA ALA A 31 -19.41 12.60 3.21
C ALA A 31 -20.11 12.12 4.50
N HIS A 32 -20.09 10.81 4.76
CA HIS A 32 -20.93 10.16 5.76
C HIS A 32 -20.16 9.44 6.87
N GLY A 33 -18.83 9.34 6.77
CA GLY A 33 -18.00 8.48 7.62
C GLY A 33 -18.06 7.02 7.20
N LEU A 34 -17.17 6.19 7.75
CA LEU A 34 -17.07 4.79 7.37
C LEU A 34 -18.35 4.03 7.75
N SER A 35 -18.98 4.30 8.90
CA SER A 35 -20.24 3.64 9.28
C SER A 35 -21.48 4.19 8.57
N GLY A 36 -21.37 5.31 7.85
CA GLY A 36 -22.51 6.08 7.34
C GLY A 36 -23.09 5.65 5.99
N PHE A 37 -22.52 4.61 5.35
CA PHE A 37 -23.00 4.07 4.08
C PHE A 37 -22.93 2.55 4.02
N THR A 38 -23.68 1.96 3.10
CA THR A 38 -23.84 0.53 2.85
C THR A 38 -23.03 0.09 1.62
N ILE A 39 -22.77 -1.22 1.50
CA ILE A 39 -22.09 -1.75 0.31
C ILE A 39 -22.97 -1.57 -0.94
N GLU A 40 -24.29 -1.64 -0.78
CA GLU A 40 -25.28 -1.39 -1.82
C GLU A 40 -25.13 0.01 -2.43
N GLU A 41 -24.96 1.03 -1.62
CA GLU A 41 -24.75 2.42 -2.07
C GLU A 41 -23.41 2.61 -2.82
N VAL A 42 -22.39 1.78 -2.55
CA VAL A 42 -21.17 1.74 -3.36
C VAL A 42 -21.40 1.03 -4.69
N CYS A 43 -22.23 -0.01 -4.68
CA CYS A 43 -22.45 -0.90 -5.81
C CYS A 43 -23.35 -0.28 -6.89
N GLU A 44 -24.35 0.50 -6.49
CA GLU A 44 -25.36 1.09 -7.40
C GLU A 44 -24.73 1.98 -8.48
N PRO A 45 -23.86 2.96 -8.17
CA PRO A 45 -23.22 3.80 -9.19
C PRO A 45 -22.27 3.01 -10.11
N ALA A 46 -21.64 1.95 -9.58
CA ALA A 46 -20.72 1.09 -10.32
C ALA A 46 -21.44 0.02 -11.17
N GLY A 47 -22.77 -0.12 -11.04
CA GLY A 47 -23.56 -1.13 -11.74
C GLY A 47 -23.17 -2.57 -11.40
N ILE A 48 -22.69 -2.81 -10.18
CA ILE A 48 -22.25 -4.14 -9.72
C ILE A 48 -23.17 -4.70 -8.63
N SER A 49 -23.12 -6.01 -8.41
CA SER A 49 -23.82 -6.64 -7.29
C SER A 49 -22.98 -6.65 -6.02
N ARG A 50 -23.60 -6.82 -4.85
CA ARG A 50 -22.90 -7.07 -3.57
C ARG A 50 -21.94 -8.27 -3.66
N ARG A 51 -22.34 -9.35 -4.34
CA ARG A 51 -21.46 -10.50 -4.59
C ARG A 51 -20.24 -10.09 -5.41
N THR A 52 -20.44 -9.28 -6.44
CA THR A 52 -19.36 -8.75 -7.27
C THR A 52 -18.42 -7.87 -6.46
N PHE A 53 -18.93 -7.00 -5.59
CA PHE A 53 -18.11 -6.21 -4.66
C PHE A 53 -17.17 -7.09 -3.83
N PHE A 54 -17.71 -8.15 -3.20
CA PHE A 54 -16.89 -9.07 -2.40
C PHE A 54 -15.87 -9.88 -3.20
N ASN A 55 -16.05 -10.02 -4.52
CA ASN A 55 -15.01 -10.58 -5.39
C ASN A 55 -13.82 -9.62 -5.56
N TYR A 56 -14.01 -8.31 -5.36
CA TYR A 56 -12.93 -7.31 -5.43
C TYR A 56 -12.35 -6.98 -4.06
N PHE A 57 -13.19 -6.82 -3.04
CA PHE A 57 -12.80 -6.35 -1.70
C PHE A 57 -13.45 -7.16 -0.58
N PRO A 58 -12.70 -7.58 0.44
CA PRO A 58 -13.25 -8.35 1.56
C PRO A 58 -14.13 -7.51 2.50
N SER A 59 -13.97 -6.18 2.48
CA SER A 59 -14.67 -5.27 3.38
C SER A 59 -14.85 -3.88 2.75
N LYS A 60 -15.65 -3.06 3.43
CA LYS A 60 -15.89 -1.66 3.04
C LYS A 60 -14.62 -0.84 3.24
N GLU A 61 -13.90 -1.09 4.32
CA GLU A 61 -12.59 -0.51 4.61
C GLU A 61 -11.59 -0.81 3.50
N ALA A 62 -11.50 -2.07 3.06
CA ALA A 62 -10.62 -2.46 1.97
C ALA A 62 -10.96 -1.74 0.65
N ALA A 63 -12.24 -1.44 0.42
CA ALA A 63 -12.65 -0.64 -0.74
C ALA A 63 -12.28 0.85 -0.59
N VAL A 64 -12.41 1.44 0.60
CA VAL A 64 -12.00 2.84 0.85
C VAL A 64 -10.49 2.99 0.75
N ILE A 65 -9.75 2.05 1.31
CA ILE A 65 -8.28 2.00 1.17
C ILE A 65 -7.93 1.85 -0.32
N GLY A 66 -8.70 1.04 -1.04
CA GLY A 66 -8.32 0.49 -2.31
C GLY A 66 -7.38 -0.70 -2.10
N SER A 67 -7.02 -1.36 -3.20
CA SER A 67 -5.75 -2.07 -3.19
C SER A 67 -4.79 -1.19 -3.95
N PRO A 68 -3.49 -1.22 -3.61
CA PRO A 68 -2.50 -0.82 -4.58
C PRO A 68 -2.84 -1.49 -5.93
N PRO A 69 -2.38 -0.93 -7.05
CA PRO A 69 -2.19 -1.70 -8.28
C PRO A 69 -1.60 -3.08 -7.96
N ASP A 70 -1.50 -3.95 -8.96
CA ASP A 70 -0.50 -5.01 -8.83
C ASP A 70 0.88 -4.34 -8.73
N ILE A 71 1.26 -3.91 -7.52
CA ILE A 71 2.52 -3.22 -7.24
C ILE A 71 3.66 -4.16 -7.60
N LEU A 72 3.36 -5.46 -7.56
CA LEU A 72 4.16 -6.57 -8.01
C LEU A 72 4.51 -6.51 -9.50
N GLU A 73 3.65 -5.89 -10.31
CA GLU A 73 3.86 -5.66 -11.75
C GLU A 73 4.35 -4.24 -12.05
N SER A 74 4.62 -3.42 -11.03
CA SER A 74 5.10 -2.05 -11.23
C SER A 74 6.58 -2.01 -11.67
N PRO A 75 6.98 -0.98 -12.44
CA PRO A 75 8.40 -0.73 -12.73
C PRO A 75 9.25 -0.56 -11.45
N ALA A 76 8.67 -0.08 -10.36
CA ALA A 76 9.34 0.02 -9.06
C ALA A 76 9.68 -1.36 -8.49
N MET A 77 8.74 -2.30 -8.56
CA MET A 77 9.00 -3.68 -8.14
C MET A 77 10.03 -4.38 -9.02
N ALA A 78 9.99 -4.17 -10.33
CA ALA A 78 11.01 -4.72 -11.23
C ALA A 78 12.42 -4.23 -10.86
N ARG A 79 12.57 -2.94 -10.55
CA ARG A 79 13.84 -2.36 -10.06
C ARG A 79 14.26 -2.95 -8.71
N PHE A 80 13.32 -3.07 -7.78
CA PHE A 80 13.56 -3.69 -6.48
C PHE A 80 14.11 -5.11 -6.61
N MET A 81 13.44 -5.97 -7.39
CA MET A 81 13.88 -7.35 -7.59
C MET A 81 15.26 -7.42 -8.25
N ALA A 82 15.57 -6.52 -9.18
CA ALA A 82 16.85 -6.48 -9.89
C ALA A 82 18.04 -6.00 -9.04
N ALA A 83 17.79 -5.28 -7.94
CA ALA A 83 18.83 -4.75 -7.05
C ALA A 83 19.32 -5.75 -5.99
N GLY A 84 18.69 -6.93 -5.90
CA GLY A 84 19.08 -7.99 -4.96
C GLY A 84 20.42 -8.66 -5.31
N VAL A 85 21.15 -9.11 -4.30
CA VAL A 85 22.40 -9.88 -4.49
C VAL A 85 22.18 -11.39 -4.64
N ALA A 86 21.02 -11.90 -4.22
CA ALA A 86 20.60 -13.30 -4.34
C ALA A 86 21.61 -14.35 -3.81
N ASP A 87 22.42 -14.00 -2.80
CA ASP A 87 23.47 -14.87 -2.24
C ASP A 87 23.27 -15.24 -0.76
N GLY A 88 22.09 -14.95 -0.22
CA GLY A 88 21.70 -15.23 1.17
C GLY A 88 22.08 -14.13 2.17
N ARG A 89 22.73 -13.06 1.72
CA ARG A 89 22.98 -11.84 2.52
C ARG A 89 21.87 -10.82 2.28
N ILE A 90 21.75 -9.86 3.19
CA ILE A 90 20.85 -8.72 3.02
C ILE A 90 21.59 -7.61 2.26
N SER A 91 21.09 -7.21 1.09
CA SER A 91 21.63 -6.08 0.34
C SER A 91 21.61 -4.79 1.18
N PRO A 92 22.64 -3.94 1.08
CA PRO A 92 22.68 -2.65 1.79
C PRO A 92 21.57 -1.68 1.32
N THR A 93 21.02 -1.91 0.13
CA THR A 93 19.94 -1.10 -0.46
C THR A 93 18.54 -1.60 -0.09
N LEU A 94 18.38 -2.77 0.56
CA LEU A 94 17.07 -3.39 0.81
C LEU A 94 16.05 -2.42 1.38
N LEU A 95 16.36 -1.78 2.51
CA LEU A 95 15.43 -0.87 3.18
C LEU A 95 15.13 0.39 2.35
N GLU A 96 16.09 0.85 1.57
CA GLU A 96 15.92 2.03 0.71
C GLU A 96 15.01 1.71 -0.47
N ASP A 97 15.25 0.60 -1.16
CA ASP A 97 14.42 0.15 -2.26
C ASP A 97 12.98 -0.18 -1.78
N MET A 98 12.84 -0.72 -0.57
CA MET A 98 11.54 -0.94 0.09
C MET A 98 10.81 0.37 0.38
N VAL A 99 11.52 1.39 0.86
CA VAL A 99 10.96 2.73 1.09
C VAL A 99 10.46 3.34 -0.21
N GLU A 100 11.25 3.26 -1.29
CA GLU A 100 10.81 3.81 -2.59
C GLU A 100 9.56 3.11 -3.14
N ILE A 101 9.46 1.78 -3.02
CA ILE A 101 8.21 1.07 -3.36
C ILE A 101 7.04 1.58 -2.51
N ALA A 102 7.25 1.75 -1.20
CA ALA A 102 6.19 2.20 -0.31
C ALA A 102 5.75 3.64 -0.63
N VAL A 103 6.68 4.52 -1.00
CA VAL A 103 6.36 5.89 -1.46
C VAL A 103 5.54 5.85 -2.74
N ASP A 104 5.97 5.10 -3.76
CA ASP A 104 5.22 4.97 -5.01
C ASP A 104 3.81 4.39 -4.76
N ALA A 105 3.70 3.39 -3.87
CA ALA A 105 2.43 2.78 -3.48
C ALA A 105 1.48 3.79 -2.83
N LEU A 106 1.98 4.55 -1.86
CA LEU A 106 1.20 5.49 -1.07
C LEU A 106 0.83 6.69 -1.91
N ASP A 107 1.76 7.22 -2.70
CA ASP A 107 1.49 8.31 -3.61
C ASP A 107 0.42 7.91 -4.63
N GLU A 108 0.44 6.70 -5.21
CA GLU A 108 -0.65 6.27 -6.12
C GLU A 108 -1.98 6.02 -5.40
N VAL A 109 -1.95 5.44 -4.19
CA VAL A 109 -3.15 5.25 -3.37
C VAL A 109 -3.78 6.59 -2.99
N PHE A 110 -2.96 7.61 -2.72
CA PHE A 110 -3.41 8.93 -2.32
C PHE A 110 -3.73 9.84 -3.52
N ASP A 111 -3.02 9.74 -4.65
CA ASP A 111 -3.11 10.60 -5.86
C ASP A 111 -4.13 10.15 -6.91
N ILE A 112 -5.10 9.29 -6.57
CA ILE A 112 -6.22 9.04 -7.48
C ILE A 112 -6.92 10.39 -7.75
N ALA A 113 -6.94 10.85 -9.00
CA ALA A 113 -7.37 12.20 -9.39
C ALA A 113 -8.62 12.71 -8.63
N GLY A 114 -8.44 13.76 -7.81
CA GLY A 114 -9.51 14.36 -6.99
C GLY A 114 -9.79 13.69 -5.64
N THR A 115 -9.04 12.64 -5.29
CA THR A 115 -9.28 11.78 -4.12
C THR A 115 -8.39 12.11 -2.92
N ILE A 116 -7.27 12.83 -3.11
CA ILE A 116 -6.48 13.41 -2.00
C ILE A 116 -7.38 14.22 -1.06
N THR A 117 -8.33 14.98 -1.63
CA THR A 117 -9.32 15.75 -0.86
C THR A 117 -10.15 14.86 0.05
N HIS A 118 -10.69 13.76 -0.49
CA HIS A 118 -11.49 12.82 0.29
C HIS A 118 -10.67 12.06 1.32
N VAL A 119 -9.42 11.71 1.04
CA VAL A 119 -8.57 11.02 2.03
C VAL A 119 -8.31 11.92 3.24
N ASN A 120 -8.02 13.20 3.03
CA ASN A 120 -7.87 14.15 4.14
C ASN A 120 -9.17 14.28 4.96
N GLU A 121 -10.32 14.37 4.29
CA GLU A 121 -11.64 14.41 4.94
C GLU A 121 -11.95 13.11 5.72
N ILE A 122 -11.62 11.95 5.14
CA ILE A 122 -11.77 10.64 5.75
C ILE A 122 -10.92 10.56 7.00
N ILE A 123 -9.66 10.98 6.95
CA ILE A 123 -8.74 10.87 8.10
C ILE A 123 -9.11 11.86 9.20
N ALA A 124 -9.53 13.07 8.84
CA ALA A 124 -10.04 14.03 9.81
C ALA A 124 -11.29 13.50 10.54
N ARG A 125 -12.13 12.74 9.85
CA ARG A 125 -13.36 12.16 10.41
C ARG A 125 -13.12 10.82 11.12
N GLU A 126 -12.19 10.02 10.63
CA GLU A 126 -11.90 8.65 11.07
C GLU A 126 -10.40 8.48 11.39
N PRO A 127 -9.89 9.04 12.50
CA PRO A 127 -8.45 8.99 12.82
C PRO A 127 -7.88 7.56 12.90
N ALA A 128 -8.70 6.60 13.35
CA ALA A 128 -8.33 5.19 13.47
C ALA A 128 -8.30 4.43 12.11
N PHE A 129 -8.81 5.03 11.03
CA PHE A 129 -8.81 4.42 9.70
C PHE A 129 -7.39 4.08 9.23
N MET A 130 -6.44 4.95 9.56
CA MET A 130 -5.05 4.83 9.14
C MET A 130 -4.27 3.77 9.92
N GLU A 131 -4.55 3.63 11.22
CA GLU A 131 -4.00 2.55 12.04
C GLU A 131 -4.46 1.18 11.52
N LYS A 132 -5.75 1.07 11.19
CA LYS A 132 -6.30 -0.13 10.55
C LYS A 132 -5.68 -0.39 9.18
N PHE A 133 -5.47 0.65 8.36
CA PHE A 133 -4.82 0.55 7.06
C PHE A 133 -3.41 -0.05 7.13
N LEU A 134 -2.58 0.41 8.07
CA LEU A 134 -1.21 -0.08 8.24
C LEU A 134 -1.15 -1.50 8.83
N THR A 135 -2.22 -1.92 9.51
CA THR A 135 -2.29 -3.22 10.19
C THR A 135 -2.91 -4.31 9.32
N ASP A 136 -3.85 -3.96 8.43
CA ASP A 136 -4.65 -4.93 7.66
C ASP A 136 -4.02 -5.31 6.31
N SER A 137 -3.16 -6.34 6.32
CA SER A 137 -3.22 -7.47 5.37
C SER A 137 -2.07 -8.45 5.61
N GLU A 138 -2.30 -9.47 6.44
CA GLU A 138 -1.35 -10.58 6.62
C GLU A 138 -0.92 -11.22 5.30
N GLU A 139 -1.84 -11.32 4.33
CA GLU A 139 -1.54 -11.88 3.01
C GLU A 139 -0.56 -11.01 2.21
N LEU A 140 -0.72 -9.69 2.25
CA LEU A 140 0.20 -8.76 1.60
C LEU A 140 1.59 -8.84 2.26
N ASN A 141 1.62 -8.90 3.59
CA ASN A 141 2.85 -9.06 4.35
C ASN A 141 3.55 -10.37 3.98
N ARG A 142 2.83 -11.50 3.93
CA ARG A 142 3.37 -12.79 3.48
C ARG A 142 3.97 -12.71 2.08
N ARG A 143 3.29 -12.05 1.13
CA ARG A 143 3.79 -11.87 -0.23
C ARG A 143 5.06 -11.00 -0.27
N PHE A 144 5.11 -9.90 0.49
CA PHE A 144 6.32 -9.07 0.59
C PHE A 144 7.50 -9.81 1.21
N VAL A 145 7.27 -10.60 2.27
CA VAL A 145 8.31 -11.45 2.86
C VAL A 145 8.87 -12.40 1.81
N GLY A 146 8.03 -13.11 1.07
CA GLY A 146 8.48 -14.01 -0.01
C GLY A 146 9.28 -13.31 -1.11
N MET A 147 8.95 -12.06 -1.43
CA MET A 147 9.73 -11.26 -2.39
C MET A 147 11.09 -10.85 -1.84
N ILE A 148 11.19 -10.48 -0.56
CA ILE A 148 12.46 -10.17 0.08
C ILE A 148 13.33 -11.42 0.12
N GLU A 149 12.75 -12.58 0.45
CA GLU A 149 13.44 -13.88 0.41
C GLU A 149 13.98 -14.17 -0.99
N GLN A 150 13.16 -14.00 -2.02
CA GLN A 150 13.57 -14.21 -3.41
C GLN A 150 14.66 -13.23 -3.85
N ARG A 151 14.53 -11.93 -3.52
CA ARG A 151 15.48 -10.88 -3.89
C ARG A 151 16.86 -11.12 -3.29
N GLU A 152 16.90 -11.58 -2.04
CA GLU A 152 18.14 -11.76 -1.27
C GLU A 152 18.68 -13.19 -1.35
N GLY A 153 17.93 -14.15 -1.90
CA GLY A 153 18.33 -15.56 -1.95
C GLY A 153 18.24 -16.24 -0.58
N LEU A 154 17.28 -15.83 0.25
CA LEU A 154 17.07 -16.38 1.59
C LEU A 154 16.22 -17.66 1.52
N PRO A 155 16.40 -18.59 2.48
CA PRO A 155 15.46 -19.69 2.66
C PRO A 155 14.04 -19.17 2.97
N ALA A 156 13.03 -19.94 2.56
CA ALA A 156 11.65 -19.64 2.92
C ALA A 156 11.46 -19.63 4.45
N GLY A 157 10.84 -18.58 4.98
CA GLY A 157 10.64 -18.36 6.40
C GLY A 157 11.85 -17.75 7.13
N ASP A 158 12.83 -17.21 6.41
CA ASP A 158 13.99 -16.56 7.05
C ASP A 158 13.53 -15.32 7.85
N PRO A 159 13.85 -15.23 9.15
CA PRO A 159 13.36 -14.15 10.00
C PRO A 159 13.85 -12.77 9.55
N ARG A 160 14.97 -12.68 8.82
CA ARG A 160 15.52 -11.41 8.34
C ARG A 160 14.58 -10.71 7.36
N ALA A 161 13.87 -11.46 6.52
CA ALA A 161 12.88 -10.90 5.59
C ALA A 161 11.68 -10.31 6.34
N ALA A 162 11.16 -11.04 7.35
CA ALA A 162 10.08 -10.56 8.20
C ALA A 162 10.50 -9.33 9.02
N LEU A 163 11.71 -9.33 9.58
CA LEU A 163 12.25 -8.19 10.33
C LEU A 163 12.41 -6.95 9.45
N ALA A 164 12.92 -7.09 8.22
CA ALA A 164 13.02 -5.97 7.28
C ALA A 164 11.65 -5.33 7.00
N LEU A 165 10.61 -6.16 6.81
CA LEU A 165 9.24 -5.68 6.63
C LEU A 165 8.68 -5.01 7.89
N GLN A 166 8.96 -5.53 9.08
CA GLN A 166 8.56 -4.91 10.36
C GLN A 166 9.22 -3.55 10.57
N VAL A 167 10.50 -3.40 10.22
CA VAL A 167 11.22 -2.12 10.26
C VAL A 167 10.57 -1.11 9.32
N LEU A 168 10.24 -1.51 8.09
CA LEU A 168 9.47 -0.66 7.16
C LEU A 168 8.12 -0.25 7.76
N GLY A 169 7.37 -1.20 8.33
CA GLY A 169 6.08 -0.94 8.96
C GLY A 169 6.18 0.08 10.10
N ALA A 170 7.21 0.00 10.94
CA ALA A 170 7.46 0.95 12.00
C ALA A 170 7.78 2.36 11.47
N MET A 171 8.63 2.47 10.44
CA MET A 171 8.92 3.75 9.78
C MET A 171 7.68 4.37 9.12
N LEU A 172 6.86 3.55 8.46
CA LEU A 172 5.59 3.95 7.88
C LEU A 172 4.64 4.48 8.94
N HIS A 173 4.44 3.72 10.03
CA HIS A 173 3.56 4.12 11.12
C HIS A 173 3.97 5.46 11.74
N ALA A 174 5.26 5.64 12.04
CA ALA A 174 5.77 6.90 12.56
C ALA A 174 5.55 8.08 11.58
N SER A 175 5.90 7.88 10.31
CA SER A 175 5.77 8.91 9.26
C SER A 175 4.33 9.32 9.03
N VAL A 176 3.43 8.34 9.02
CA VAL A 176 1.98 8.51 8.81
C VAL A 176 1.36 9.27 9.97
N HIS A 177 1.66 8.85 11.20
CA HIS A 177 1.13 9.49 12.40
C HIS A 177 1.52 10.98 12.45
N GLU A 178 2.79 11.30 12.15
CA GLU A 178 3.26 12.69 12.12
C GLU A 178 2.70 13.50 10.93
N PHE A 179 2.60 12.89 9.74
CA PHE A 179 2.04 13.53 8.56
C PHE A 179 0.61 14.04 8.83
N PHE A 180 -0.23 13.21 9.44
CA PHE A 180 -1.62 13.58 9.75
C PHE A 180 -1.75 14.49 10.97
N ALA A 181 -0.95 14.29 12.02
CA ALA A 181 -0.97 15.17 13.18
C ALA A 181 -0.59 16.63 12.83
N SER A 182 0.22 16.83 11.77
CA SER A 182 0.64 18.16 11.31
C SER A 182 -0.31 18.81 10.30
N GLY A 183 -1.39 18.14 9.89
CA GLY A 183 -2.29 18.63 8.84
C GLY A 183 -1.60 18.77 7.47
N SER A 184 -0.53 18.00 7.24
CA SER A 184 0.23 18.05 6.00
C SER A 184 -0.57 17.50 4.82
N THR A 185 -0.28 18.03 3.63
CA THR A 185 -0.86 17.57 2.35
C THR A 185 0.25 17.20 1.38
N GLY A 186 -0.02 16.26 0.47
CA GLY A 186 0.94 15.81 -0.55
C GLY A 186 1.61 14.47 -0.19
N SER A 187 2.81 14.24 -0.71
CA SER A 187 3.52 12.97 -0.55
C SER A 187 4.05 12.77 0.87
N ILE A 188 3.94 11.54 1.37
CA ILE A 188 4.58 11.09 2.61
C ILE A 188 6.07 10.78 2.42
N GLY A 189 6.52 10.65 1.17
CA GLY A 189 7.88 10.21 0.82
C GLY A 189 9.02 10.97 1.50
N PRO A 190 8.99 12.32 1.59
CA PRO A 190 10.02 13.05 2.33
C PRO A 190 10.16 12.61 3.80
N ARG A 191 9.03 12.30 4.46
CA ARG A 191 9.03 11.84 5.86
C ARG A 191 9.50 10.41 5.99
N LEU A 192 9.05 9.54 5.10
CA LEU A 192 9.48 8.13 5.12
C LEU A 192 10.99 7.99 4.87
N ARG A 193 11.55 8.80 3.95
CA ARG A 193 13.00 8.86 3.73
C ARG A 193 13.75 9.43 4.94
N ALA A 194 13.19 10.42 5.63
CA ALA A 194 13.76 10.92 6.87
C ALA A 194 13.74 9.87 7.99
N ALA A 195 12.65 9.10 8.13
CA ALA A 195 12.54 7.99 9.07
C ALA A 195 13.56 6.88 8.77
N LEU A 196 13.84 6.60 7.50
CA LEU A 196 14.92 5.70 7.09
C LEU A 196 16.30 6.20 7.54
N ALA A 197 16.60 7.48 7.33
CA ALA A 197 17.86 8.07 7.76
C ALA A 197 18.02 8.00 9.29
N GLN A 198 16.97 8.31 10.04
CA GLN A 198 16.95 8.19 11.51
C GLN A 198 17.14 6.74 11.96
N THR A 199 16.45 5.79 11.31
CA THR A 199 16.59 4.36 11.61
C THR A 199 18.02 3.88 11.37
N ARG A 200 18.65 4.27 10.26
CA ARG A 200 20.06 3.97 9.98
C ARG A 200 20.97 4.51 11.09
N ALA A 201 20.75 5.75 11.54
CA ALA A 201 21.54 6.38 12.59
C ALA A 201 21.50 5.61 13.94
N LEU A 202 20.40 4.92 14.25
CA LEU A 202 20.28 4.10 15.48
C LEU A 202 21.25 2.90 15.49
N PHE A 203 21.64 2.41 14.31
CA PHE A 203 22.48 1.22 14.17
C PHE A 203 23.93 1.57 13.77
N THR A 204 24.21 2.83 13.47
CA THR A 204 25.56 3.31 13.14
C THR A 204 26.24 3.94 14.35
N CYS A 205 26.04 3.43 15.57
CA CYS A 205 26.75 3.93 16.76
C CYS A 205 28.22 4.16 16.42
N GLU A 206 28.63 5.44 16.36
CA GLU A 206 30.03 5.80 16.44
C GLU A 206 30.49 5.26 17.79
N THR A 207 31.27 4.19 17.75
CA THR A 207 32.09 3.77 18.89
C THR A 207 32.97 4.94 19.25
N ALA A 208 32.56 5.70 20.27
CA ALA A 208 33.40 6.64 20.99
C ALA A 208 34.45 5.90 21.82
#